data_AF-A0A224YK33-F1
#
_entry.id   AF-A0A224YK33-F1
#
_cell.length_a   1.000
_cell.length_b   1.000
_cell.length_c   1.000
_cell.angle_alpha   90.00
_cell.angle_beta   90.00
_cell.angle_gamma   90.00
#
_symmetry.space_group_name_H-M   'P 1'
#
loop_
_entity.id
_entity.type
_entity.pdbx_description
1 polymer ?
#
loop_
_entity_poly.entity_id
_entity_poly.type
_entity_poly.pdbx_seq_one_letter_code
_entity_poly.pdbx_strand_id
1 'polypeptide(L)'
;MAVFMNAANLRYLDMRSPRVRFLLVGITRRKERPFAPNNQGTTDTGETLTKLQAYEAEKRVPGKHDALLLVTGLDLVKVENGQLQRGIAGRAYMAAVCSSHGVGVAEDTATTYMGVNTVAHELAHILGSDHDTTPRCPWKDGYLMSYVDGGLRKYRLSECSEDSIREVYRGLNDECKRVLTNVNYMTKHREYPGETVRVKYYCRKRIFFYTKGQKVKAFALKGKEDAQKCKMQCCYWHGNMRTCWPTPMLERMTCLEGKTCKRGVCGKHEW
;
A
#
# COMPACT_ATOMS: atom_id res chain seq x y z
N MET A 1 -6.59 5.14 -8.42
CA MET A 1 -6.29 5.59 -7.04
C MET A 1 -7.47 5.51 -6.09
N ALA A 2 -8.70 5.91 -6.44
CA ALA A 2 -9.84 5.83 -5.50
C ALA A 2 -10.08 4.41 -4.93
N VAL A 3 -10.25 3.41 -5.80
CA VAL A 3 -10.36 1.99 -5.43
C VAL A 3 -9.18 1.49 -4.56
N PHE A 4 -7.98 2.02 -4.83
CA PHE A 4 -6.77 1.69 -4.08
C PHE A 4 -6.86 2.24 -2.65
N MET A 5 -7.25 3.51 -2.50
CA MET A 5 -7.37 4.18 -1.21
C MET A 5 -8.55 3.66 -0.37
N ASN A 6 -9.63 3.18 -1.00
CA ASN A 6 -10.68 2.44 -0.29
C ASN A 6 -10.10 1.23 0.46
N ALA A 7 -9.26 0.44 -0.21
CA ALA A 7 -8.63 -0.73 0.39
C ALA A 7 -7.57 -0.35 1.45
N ALA A 8 -6.77 0.70 1.22
CA ALA A 8 -5.78 1.17 2.19
C ALA A 8 -6.44 1.65 3.50
N ASN A 9 -7.56 2.38 3.39
CA ASN A 9 -8.35 2.82 4.54
C ASN A 9 -8.81 1.68 5.46
N LEU A 10 -8.98 0.46 4.95
CA LEU A 10 -9.38 -0.69 5.77
C LEU A 10 -8.36 -1.02 6.86
N ARG A 11 -7.09 -0.63 6.70
CA ARG A 11 -6.01 -0.89 7.68
C ARG A 11 -6.14 -0.04 8.94
N TYR A 12 -6.90 1.04 8.87
CA TYR A 12 -7.05 2.06 9.92
C TYR A 12 -8.40 1.98 10.64
N LEU A 13 -9.24 0.99 10.33
CA LEU A 13 -10.61 0.89 10.88
C LEU A 13 -10.66 0.72 12.41
N ASP A 14 -9.62 0.14 12.99
CA ASP A 14 -9.54 -0.14 14.43
C ASP A 14 -9.07 1.09 15.22
N MET A 15 -8.41 2.05 14.56
CA MET A 15 -7.91 3.28 15.18
C MET A 15 -9.07 4.12 15.75
N ARG A 16 -8.93 4.50 17.03
CA ARG A 16 -9.88 5.33 17.78
C ARG A 16 -9.14 6.45 18.51
N SER A 17 -9.84 7.58 18.63
CA SER A 17 -9.38 8.76 19.37
C SER A 17 -7.96 9.21 18.97
N PRO A 18 -7.74 9.70 17.74
CA PRO A 18 -8.74 10.01 16.71
C PRO A 18 -9.14 8.80 15.85
N ARG A 19 -10.24 8.90 15.11
CA ARG A 19 -10.48 8.01 13.97
C ARG A 19 -9.69 8.53 12.77
N VAL A 20 -9.06 7.64 12.02
CA VAL A 20 -8.28 8.00 10.82
C VAL A 20 -9.00 7.49 9.57
N ARG A 21 -9.17 8.37 8.59
CA ARG A 21 -9.64 8.03 7.24
C ARG A 21 -9.00 8.99 6.24
N PHE A 22 -8.28 8.44 5.27
CA PHE A 22 -7.70 9.21 4.18
C PHE A 22 -8.78 9.57 3.17
N LEU A 23 -8.77 10.82 2.71
CA LEU A 23 -9.60 11.31 1.60
C LEU A 23 -8.72 11.48 0.36
N LEU A 24 -9.18 10.99 -0.80
CA LEU A 24 -8.46 11.23 -2.04
C LEU A 24 -8.93 12.56 -2.64
N VAL A 25 -8.12 13.61 -2.46
CA VAL A 25 -8.47 15.00 -2.80
C VAL A 25 -7.87 15.48 -4.14
N GLY A 26 -6.87 14.77 -4.65
CA GLY A 26 -6.15 15.12 -5.89
C GLY A 26 -5.46 13.91 -6.50
N ILE A 27 -5.32 13.92 -7.83
CA ILE A 27 -4.53 12.93 -8.57
C ILE A 27 -3.82 13.67 -9.69
N THR A 28 -2.49 13.66 -9.65
CA THR A 28 -1.66 14.23 -10.72
C THR A 28 -0.94 13.10 -11.44
N ARG A 29 -1.18 12.95 -12.75
CA ARG A 29 -0.44 12.04 -13.62
C ARG A 29 0.50 12.85 -14.49
N ARG A 30 1.81 12.63 -14.37
CA ARG A 30 2.83 13.27 -15.22
C ARG A 30 3.44 12.23 -16.16
N LYS A 31 3.76 12.66 -17.39
CA LYS A 31 4.60 11.87 -18.32
C LYS A 31 6.08 12.04 -17.96
N GLU A 32 6.46 13.27 -17.63
CA GLU A 32 7.76 13.61 -17.07
C GLU A 32 7.91 13.04 -15.66
N ARG A 33 9.14 12.65 -15.30
CA ARG A 33 9.46 12.05 -14.01
C ARG A 33 10.46 12.91 -13.24
N PRO A 34 10.06 14.13 -12.80
CA PRO A 34 10.99 15.09 -12.20
C PRO A 34 11.62 14.59 -10.91
N PHE A 35 10.94 13.69 -10.19
CA PHE A 35 11.38 13.16 -8.90
C PHE A 35 11.60 11.64 -8.91
N ALA A 36 11.37 10.91 -10.00
CA ALA A 36 11.53 9.45 -10.03
C ALA A 36 12.17 8.99 -11.35
N PRO A 37 13.45 9.31 -11.60
CA PRO A 37 14.14 8.97 -12.84
C PRO A 37 14.12 7.46 -13.06
N ASN A 38 13.83 7.04 -14.30
CA ASN A 38 13.76 5.63 -14.65
C ASN A 38 15.12 5.12 -15.13
N ASN A 39 15.81 4.39 -14.26
CA ASN A 39 17.09 3.75 -14.54
C ASN A 39 16.85 2.27 -14.82
N GLN A 40 16.52 1.93 -16.07
CA GLN A 40 16.26 0.56 -16.51
C GLN A 40 15.20 -0.19 -15.68
N GLY A 41 14.10 0.49 -15.36
CA GLY A 41 13.00 -0.05 -14.55
C GLY A 41 13.18 0.13 -13.05
N THR A 42 14.27 0.76 -12.60
CA THR A 42 14.54 1.06 -11.18
C THR A 42 14.58 2.56 -10.91
N THR A 43 14.47 2.97 -9.66
CA THR A 43 14.70 4.36 -9.22
C THR A 43 15.20 4.41 -7.77
N ASP A 44 16.14 5.31 -7.46
CA ASP A 44 16.65 5.43 -6.09
C ASP A 44 15.56 6.01 -5.18
N THR A 45 15.27 5.29 -4.11
CA THR A 45 14.17 5.60 -3.19
C THR A 45 14.43 6.88 -2.41
N GLY A 46 15.65 7.08 -1.91
CA GLY A 46 16.02 8.22 -1.07
C GLY A 46 16.09 9.51 -1.86
N GLU A 47 16.70 9.45 -3.04
CA GLU A 47 16.70 10.54 -4.01
C GLU A 47 15.28 10.90 -4.44
N THR A 48 14.46 9.88 -4.73
CA THR A 48 13.06 10.07 -5.16
C THR A 48 12.24 10.78 -4.09
N LEU A 49 12.34 10.33 -2.84
CA LEU A 49 11.62 10.92 -1.72
C LEU A 49 12.06 12.37 -1.47
N THR A 50 13.37 12.63 -1.49
CA THR A 50 13.93 13.99 -1.33
C THR A 50 13.45 14.92 -2.44
N LYS A 51 13.45 14.47 -3.70
CA LYS A 51 12.97 15.27 -4.82
C LYS A 51 11.46 15.50 -4.77
N LEU A 52 10.68 14.52 -4.32
CA LEU A 52 9.23 14.67 -4.12
C LEU A 52 8.94 15.71 -3.03
N GLN A 53 9.69 15.69 -1.93
CA GLN A 53 9.59 16.67 -0.85
C GLN A 53 9.94 18.08 -1.34
N ALA A 54 11.02 18.24 -2.09
CA ALA A 54 11.39 19.54 -2.67
C ALA A 54 10.29 20.06 -3.62
N TYR A 55 9.74 19.17 -4.45
CA TYR A 55 8.65 19.51 -5.37
C TYR A 55 7.38 19.99 -4.63
N GLU A 56 7.07 19.37 -3.48
CA GLU A 56 5.98 19.80 -2.61
C GLU A 56 6.29 21.13 -1.92
N ALA A 57 7.51 21.30 -1.39
CA ALA A 57 7.94 22.54 -0.74
C ALA A 57 7.90 23.76 -1.69
N GLU A 58 8.18 23.55 -2.97
CA GLU A 58 8.06 24.55 -4.03
C GLU A 58 6.62 24.76 -4.51
N LYS A 59 5.62 24.11 -3.88
CA LYS A 59 4.18 24.19 -4.19
C LYS A 59 3.85 23.81 -5.63
N ARG A 60 4.59 22.85 -6.21
CA ARG A 60 4.39 22.41 -7.60
C ARG A 60 3.31 21.33 -7.75
N VAL A 61 2.81 20.78 -6.64
CA VAL A 61 1.65 19.88 -6.62
C VAL A 61 0.37 20.71 -6.56
N PRO A 62 -0.56 20.54 -7.52
CA PRO A 62 -1.82 21.27 -7.50
C PRO A 62 -2.73 20.87 -6.34
N GLY A 63 -3.47 21.86 -5.82
CA GLY A 63 -4.48 21.66 -4.78
C GLY A 63 -3.91 21.66 -3.36
N LYS A 64 -4.78 21.48 -2.37
CA LYS A 64 -4.44 21.42 -0.95
C LYS A 64 -4.60 20.00 -0.44
N HIS A 65 -3.60 19.49 0.27
CA HIS A 65 -3.56 18.14 0.80
C HIS A 65 -2.70 18.10 2.07
N ASP A 66 -2.94 17.10 2.92
CA ASP A 66 -2.24 16.93 4.20
C ASP A 66 -1.10 15.90 4.10
N ALA A 67 -1.14 15.04 3.08
CA ALA A 67 -0.11 14.06 2.76
C ALA A 67 -0.06 13.79 1.26
N LEU A 68 1.14 13.59 0.73
CA LEU A 68 1.41 13.31 -0.68
C LEU A 68 2.02 11.93 -0.84
N LEU A 69 1.51 11.16 -1.79
CA LEU A 69 2.07 9.85 -2.12
C LEU A 69 2.41 9.78 -3.60
N LEU A 70 3.65 9.36 -3.88
CA LEU A 70 4.03 8.84 -5.17
C LEU A 70 3.83 7.32 -5.19
N VAL A 71 2.91 6.85 -6.02
CA VAL A 71 2.80 5.41 -6.32
C VAL A 71 3.46 5.14 -7.67
N THR A 72 4.46 4.27 -7.68
CA THR A 72 5.28 3.98 -8.87
C THR A 72 5.26 2.50 -9.24
N GLY A 73 5.41 2.21 -10.53
CA GLY A 73 5.63 0.84 -11.02
C GLY A 73 7.10 0.52 -11.29
N LEU A 74 8.01 1.44 -10.92
CA LEU A 74 9.46 1.20 -10.93
C LEU A 74 9.85 0.43 -9.67
N ASP A 75 10.91 -0.37 -9.77
CA ASP A 75 11.53 -1.02 -8.62
C ASP A 75 12.34 0.01 -7.81
N LEU A 76 11.92 0.24 -6.58
CA LEU A 76 12.56 1.11 -5.62
C LEU A 76 13.82 0.42 -5.08
N VAL A 77 14.93 1.13 -5.20
CA VAL A 77 16.25 0.62 -4.79
C VAL A 77 16.94 1.61 -3.87
N LYS A 78 17.92 1.14 -3.11
CA LYS A 78 18.92 2.00 -2.46
C LYS A 78 20.22 1.86 -3.22
N VAL A 79 20.78 2.99 -3.65
CA VAL A 79 22.12 3.04 -4.23
C VAL A 79 23.11 3.35 -3.12
N GLU A 80 24.00 2.41 -2.83
CA GLU A 80 25.04 2.56 -1.81
C GLU A 80 26.39 2.12 -2.40
N ASN A 81 27.37 3.03 -2.42
CA ASN A 81 28.70 2.80 -3.02
C ASN A 81 28.64 2.26 -4.47
N GLY A 82 27.68 2.75 -5.27
CA GLY A 82 27.46 2.31 -6.65
C GLY A 82 26.77 0.95 -6.80
N GLN A 83 26.40 0.28 -5.70
CA GLN A 83 25.66 -0.97 -5.72
C GLN A 83 24.15 -0.74 -5.51
N LEU A 84 23.35 -1.49 -6.28
CA LEU A 84 21.89 -1.46 -6.20
C LEU A 84 21.39 -2.49 -5.18
N GLN A 85 20.88 -2.01 -4.05
CA GLN A 85 20.16 -2.83 -3.07
C GLN A 85 18.67 -2.81 -3.39
N ARG A 86 18.10 -3.99 -3.66
CA ARG A 86 16.68 -4.19 -3.99
C ARG A 86 15.88 -4.65 -2.77
N GLY A 87 14.56 -4.63 -2.88
CA GLY A 87 13.65 -5.11 -1.83
C GLY A 87 13.03 -4.00 -0.98
N ILE A 88 13.17 -2.74 -1.40
CA ILE A 88 12.48 -1.60 -0.81
C ILE A 88 11.13 -1.51 -1.50
N ALA A 89 10.03 -1.61 -0.75
CA ALA A 89 8.69 -1.47 -1.32
C ALA A 89 8.17 -0.03 -1.21
N GLY A 90 8.70 0.76 -0.27
CA GLY A 90 8.28 2.13 -0.04
C GLY A 90 9.20 2.84 0.95
N ARG A 91 9.00 4.16 1.07
CA ARG A 91 9.63 5.01 2.07
C ARG A 91 8.83 6.29 2.24
N ALA A 92 8.71 6.76 3.48
CA ALA A 92 8.14 8.07 3.78
C ALA A 92 8.95 8.81 4.85
N TYR A 93 8.73 10.11 4.94
CA TYR A 93 9.14 10.86 6.14
C TYR A 93 8.17 10.57 7.28
N MET A 94 8.70 10.61 8.49
CA MET A 94 7.96 10.25 9.70
C MET A 94 7.31 11.49 10.34
N ALA A 95 6.09 11.33 10.87
CA ALA A 95 5.40 12.33 11.69
C ALA A 95 5.29 13.73 11.05
N ALA A 96 5.11 13.78 9.73
CA ALA A 96 5.24 14.99 8.93
C ALA A 96 3.94 15.43 8.25
N VAL A 97 2.80 14.83 8.62
CA VAL A 97 1.47 15.22 8.10
C VAL A 97 1.24 16.73 8.21
N CYS A 98 0.58 17.32 7.20
CA CYS A 98 0.34 18.75 7.04
C CYS A 98 1.61 19.63 6.93
N SER A 99 2.72 19.06 6.46
CA SER A 99 3.94 19.80 6.15
C SER A 99 4.46 19.43 4.76
N SER A 100 5.43 20.18 4.25
CA SER A 100 6.12 19.82 3.00
C SER A 100 6.86 18.49 3.07
N HIS A 101 7.14 17.98 4.27
CA HIS A 101 7.72 16.66 4.49
C HIS A 101 6.66 15.56 4.59
N GLY A 102 5.36 15.87 4.54
CA GLY A 102 4.27 14.88 4.59
C GLY A 102 4.17 14.04 3.33
N VAL A 103 5.29 13.50 2.84
CA VAL A 103 5.42 12.82 1.55
C VAL A 103 5.92 11.40 1.72
N GLY A 104 5.50 10.51 0.82
CA GLY A 104 5.96 9.14 0.74
C GLY A 104 5.99 8.59 -0.69
N VAL A 105 6.77 7.55 -0.91
CA VAL A 105 6.85 6.81 -2.16
C VAL A 105 6.57 5.33 -1.88
N ALA A 106 5.80 4.68 -2.76
CA ALA A 106 5.50 3.25 -2.64
C ALA A 106 5.36 2.61 -4.01
N GLU A 107 5.75 1.34 -4.09
CA GLU A 107 5.56 0.50 -5.26
C GLU A 107 4.11 0.02 -5.39
N ASP A 108 3.62 0.00 -6.62
CA ASP A 108 2.48 -0.82 -7.03
C ASP A 108 2.71 -1.36 -8.44
N THR A 109 2.39 -2.63 -8.63
CA THR A 109 2.23 -3.14 -10.00
C THR A 109 0.90 -2.61 -10.54
N ALA A 110 0.99 -1.66 -11.48
CA ALA A 110 -0.17 -1.00 -12.05
C ALA A 110 -1.31 -1.98 -12.39
N THR A 111 -2.55 -1.60 -12.05
CA THR A 111 -3.79 -2.37 -12.25
C THR A 111 -3.94 -3.64 -11.39
N THR A 112 -3.08 -3.84 -10.38
CA THR A 112 -3.16 -5.02 -9.49
C THR A 112 -3.47 -4.68 -8.04
N TYR A 113 -3.18 -3.46 -7.59
CA TYR A 113 -3.36 -3.03 -6.20
C TYR A 113 -2.51 -3.85 -5.19
N MET A 114 -1.41 -4.47 -5.64
CA MET A 114 -0.50 -5.21 -4.76
C MET A 114 0.18 -4.29 -3.75
N GLY A 115 0.37 -3.01 -4.09
CA GLY A 115 0.97 -2.00 -3.23
C GLY A 115 0.07 -1.49 -2.09
N VAL A 116 -1.18 -1.95 -1.98
CA VAL A 116 -2.14 -1.40 -0.99
C VAL A 116 -1.61 -1.47 0.44
N ASN A 117 -0.98 -2.58 0.82
CA ASN A 117 -0.45 -2.72 2.17
C ASN A 117 0.77 -1.81 2.39
N THR A 118 1.63 -1.71 1.38
CA THR A 118 2.80 -0.83 1.39
C THR A 118 2.40 0.63 1.51
N VAL A 119 1.46 1.11 0.70
CA VAL A 119 0.95 2.48 0.83
C VAL A 119 0.31 2.73 2.19
N ALA A 120 -0.45 1.77 2.72
CA ALA A 120 -0.99 1.90 4.05
C ALA A 120 0.10 1.96 5.13
N HIS A 121 1.21 1.24 4.95
CA HIS A 121 2.39 1.33 5.82
C HIS A 121 3.09 2.69 5.72
N GLU A 122 3.36 3.19 4.51
CA GLU A 122 3.99 4.51 4.34
C GLU A 122 3.13 5.66 4.85
N LEU A 123 1.80 5.56 4.73
CA LEU A 123 0.89 6.52 5.35
C LEU A 123 0.97 6.51 6.87
N ALA A 124 1.22 5.36 7.50
CA ALA A 124 1.35 5.27 8.94
C ALA A 124 2.66 5.92 9.41
N HIS A 125 3.75 5.78 8.64
CA HIS A 125 4.98 6.58 8.85
C HIS A 125 4.69 8.08 8.81
N ILE A 126 4.00 8.57 7.77
CA ILE A 126 3.64 10.01 7.65
C ILE A 126 2.83 10.48 8.87
N LEU A 127 1.93 9.65 9.38
CA LEU A 127 1.12 9.94 10.57
C LEU A 127 1.88 9.76 11.89
N GLY A 128 3.11 9.24 11.88
CA GLY A 128 4.00 9.18 13.03
C GLY A 128 4.23 7.81 13.65
N SER A 129 3.77 6.74 13.03
CA SER A 129 4.13 5.39 13.49
C SER A 129 5.50 4.99 12.96
N ASP A 130 6.41 4.62 13.85
CA ASP A 130 7.60 3.86 13.48
C ASP A 130 7.26 2.37 13.27
N HIS A 131 8.25 1.57 12.90
CA HIS A 131 8.19 0.12 12.90
C HIS A 131 7.92 -0.47 14.29
N ASP A 132 7.12 -1.55 14.30
CA ASP A 132 6.83 -2.32 15.51
C ASP A 132 8.06 -3.10 15.97
N THR A 133 8.92 -2.48 16.77
CA THR A 133 10.18 -3.09 17.24
C THR A 133 10.34 -3.08 18.76
N THR A 134 9.31 -2.61 19.48
CA THR A 134 9.33 -2.55 20.95
C THR A 134 8.97 -3.89 21.58
N PRO A 135 9.30 -4.14 22.86
CA PRO A 135 8.83 -5.34 23.55
C PRO A 135 7.30 -5.49 23.60
N ARG A 136 6.57 -4.38 23.65
CA ARG A 136 5.10 -4.35 23.65
C ARG A 136 4.51 -4.67 22.26
N CYS A 137 5.17 -4.19 21.21
CA CYS A 137 4.78 -4.45 19.81
C CYS A 137 5.97 -5.05 19.06
N PRO A 138 6.25 -6.35 19.26
CA PRO A 138 7.43 -6.97 18.70
C PRO A 138 7.27 -7.22 17.19
N TRP A 139 8.34 -7.01 16.42
CA TRP A 139 8.36 -7.11 14.96
C TRP A 139 7.77 -8.43 14.42
N LYS A 140 8.02 -9.53 15.13
CA LYS A 140 7.55 -10.88 14.79
C LYS A 140 6.02 -11.03 14.81
N ASP A 141 5.29 -10.15 15.49
CA ASP A 141 3.83 -10.21 15.52
C ASP A 141 3.20 -9.83 14.18
N GLY A 142 3.95 -9.14 13.31
CA GLY A 142 3.58 -8.93 11.91
C GLY A 142 2.34 -8.06 11.73
N TYR A 143 2.20 -7.01 12.54
CA TYR A 143 1.25 -5.92 12.30
C TYR A 143 1.63 -5.09 11.07
N LEU A 144 0.80 -4.12 10.68
CA LEU A 144 1.01 -3.31 9.46
C LEU A 144 2.42 -2.72 9.36
N MET A 145 3.05 -2.36 10.50
CA MET A 145 4.37 -1.75 10.55
C MET A 145 5.53 -2.77 10.62
N SER A 146 5.28 -4.01 10.19
CA SER A 146 6.26 -5.08 10.03
C SER A 146 6.13 -5.75 8.65
N TYR A 147 7.24 -6.31 8.15
CA TYR A 147 7.25 -7.11 6.92
C TYR A 147 6.91 -8.60 7.14
N VAL A 148 6.80 -9.03 8.40
CA VAL A 148 6.43 -10.42 8.75
C VAL A 148 4.96 -10.65 8.47
N ASP A 149 4.60 -11.79 7.87
CA ASP A 149 3.19 -12.19 7.70
C ASP A 149 2.58 -12.59 9.05
N GLY A 150 2.09 -11.61 9.81
CA GLY A 150 1.38 -11.81 11.10
C GLY A 150 -0.05 -12.33 10.95
N GLY A 151 -0.39 -12.94 9.81
CA GLY A 151 -1.73 -13.44 9.53
C GLY A 151 -2.75 -12.30 9.41
N LEU A 152 -3.69 -12.21 10.35
CA LEU A 152 -4.70 -11.13 10.35
C LEU A 152 -4.14 -9.80 10.86
N ARG A 153 -3.03 -9.82 11.61
CA ARG A 153 -2.42 -8.63 12.22
C ARG A 153 -1.85 -7.66 11.20
N LYS A 154 -1.29 -8.17 10.09
CA LYS A 154 -0.76 -7.35 8.98
C LYS A 154 -1.76 -6.34 8.40
N TYR A 155 -3.05 -6.58 8.64
CA TYR A 155 -4.15 -5.76 8.15
C TYR A 155 -4.61 -4.71 9.18
N ARG A 156 -3.85 -4.49 10.24
CA ARG A 156 -4.17 -3.62 11.38
C ARG A 156 -2.91 -2.90 11.86
N LEU A 157 -3.11 -1.72 12.44
CA LEU A 157 -2.09 -1.08 13.26
C LEU A 157 -1.90 -1.87 14.56
N SER A 158 -0.69 -1.84 15.12
CA SER A 158 -0.46 -2.31 16.48
C SER A 158 -0.93 -1.24 17.48
N GLU A 159 -1.04 -1.59 18.75
CA GLU A 159 -1.31 -0.59 19.80
C GLU A 159 -0.23 0.50 19.86
N CYS A 160 1.04 0.17 19.58
CA CYS A 160 2.14 1.15 19.58
C CYS A 160 2.01 2.11 18.40
N SER A 161 1.64 1.60 17.22
CA SER A 161 1.36 2.46 16.06
C SER A 161 0.19 3.41 16.33
N GLU A 162 -0.88 2.90 16.94
CA GLU A 162 -2.04 3.73 17.31
C GLU A 162 -1.66 4.81 18.33
N ASP A 163 -0.84 4.47 19.32
CA ASP A 163 -0.34 5.42 20.32
C ASP A 163 0.53 6.52 19.71
N SER A 164 1.48 6.17 18.85
CA SER A 164 2.36 7.14 18.19
C SER A 164 1.58 8.09 17.27
N ILE A 165 0.63 7.57 16.49
CA ILE A 165 -0.24 8.41 15.65
C ILE A 165 -1.08 9.36 16.51
N ARG A 166 -1.59 8.89 17.66
CA ARG A 166 -2.34 9.72 18.60
C ARG A 166 -1.50 10.84 19.18
N GLU A 167 -0.24 10.57 19.48
CA GLU A 167 0.68 11.57 20.01
C GLU A 167 0.98 12.66 18.98
N VAL A 168 1.31 12.28 17.74
CA VAL A 168 1.46 13.25 16.65
C VAL A 168 0.19 14.08 16.48
N TYR A 169 -0.99 13.43 16.44
CA TYR A 169 -2.27 14.11 16.32
C TYR A 169 -2.49 15.18 17.40
N ARG A 170 -2.12 14.93 18.66
CA ARG A 170 -2.27 15.91 19.75
C ARG A 170 -1.49 17.19 19.45
N GLY A 171 -0.28 17.06 18.93
CA GLY A 171 0.60 18.18 18.57
C GLY A 171 0.22 18.95 17.31
N LEU A 172 -0.71 18.44 16.48
CA LEU A 172 -1.13 19.15 15.26
C LEU A 172 -1.91 20.43 15.60
N ASN A 173 -1.76 21.45 14.74
CA ASN A 173 -2.57 22.67 14.83
C ASN A 173 -4.04 22.41 14.43
N ASP A 174 -4.91 23.36 14.77
CA ASP A 174 -6.36 23.24 14.52
C ASP A 174 -6.74 23.23 13.03
N GLU A 175 -5.88 23.78 12.16
CA GLU A 175 -6.12 23.73 10.71
C GLU A 175 -5.94 22.30 10.19
N CYS A 176 -4.83 21.65 10.54
CA CYS A 176 -4.51 20.28 10.14
C CYS A 176 -5.51 19.26 10.71
N LYS A 177 -6.07 19.51 11.89
CA LYS A 177 -7.08 18.64 12.51
C LYS A 177 -8.45 18.70 11.83
N ARG A 178 -8.75 19.76 11.06
CA ARG A 178 -10.06 19.98 10.44
C ARG A 178 -10.11 19.44 9.02
N VAL A 179 -11.20 18.75 8.68
CA VAL A 179 -11.50 18.39 7.29
C VAL A 179 -12.09 19.60 6.58
N LEU A 180 -11.26 20.34 5.84
CA LEU A 180 -11.66 21.58 5.15
C LEU A 180 -12.16 21.34 3.72
N THR A 181 -11.88 20.18 3.14
CA THR A 181 -12.21 19.85 1.75
C THR A 181 -13.62 19.28 1.63
N ASN A 182 -14.33 19.62 0.55
CA ASN A 182 -15.54 18.93 0.09
C ASN A 182 -15.23 17.92 -1.04
N VAL A 183 -13.96 17.82 -1.46
CA VAL A 183 -13.53 16.92 -2.52
C VAL A 183 -13.15 15.57 -1.92
N ASN A 184 -13.76 14.51 -2.43
CA ASN A 184 -13.31 13.16 -2.18
C ASN A 184 -13.64 12.27 -3.39
N TYR A 185 -12.64 11.98 -4.22
CA TYR A 185 -12.79 11.16 -5.42
C TYR A 185 -13.28 9.73 -5.12
N MET A 186 -13.12 9.24 -3.89
CA MET A 186 -13.63 7.92 -3.48
C MET A 186 -15.16 7.88 -3.36
N THR A 187 -15.84 9.01 -3.22
CA THR A 187 -17.31 9.04 -3.13
C THR A 187 -17.99 8.53 -4.40
N LYS A 188 -17.35 8.76 -5.56
CA LYS A 188 -17.79 8.33 -6.89
C LYS A 188 -17.30 6.93 -7.28
N HIS A 189 -16.33 6.39 -6.55
CA HIS A 189 -15.71 5.09 -6.81
C HIS A 189 -15.65 4.30 -5.51
N ARG A 190 -16.74 3.59 -5.21
CA ARG A 190 -16.92 2.83 -3.96
C ARG A 190 -16.46 1.38 -4.08
N GLU A 191 -15.95 0.99 -5.25
CA GLU A 191 -15.46 -0.35 -5.51
C GLU A 191 -14.16 -0.61 -4.74
N TYR A 192 -13.88 -1.90 -4.53
CA TYR A 192 -12.62 -2.40 -3.99
C TYR A 192 -11.86 -3.23 -5.04
N PRO A 193 -10.55 -3.43 -4.88
CA PRO A 193 -9.71 -4.07 -5.90
C PRO A 193 -10.20 -5.41 -6.45
N GLY A 194 -10.83 -6.26 -5.61
CA GLY A 194 -11.34 -7.55 -6.01
C GLY A 194 -12.57 -7.51 -6.93
N GLU A 195 -13.25 -6.36 -7.03
CA GLU A 195 -14.35 -6.14 -7.96
C GLU A 195 -13.86 -5.69 -9.34
N THR A 196 -12.69 -5.05 -9.39
CA THR A 196 -12.12 -4.48 -10.62
C THR A 196 -11.10 -5.39 -11.28
N VAL A 197 -10.44 -6.27 -10.51
CA VAL A 197 -9.37 -7.15 -11.02
C VAL A 197 -9.82 -8.61 -11.06
N ARG A 198 -9.84 -9.17 -12.28
CA ARG A 198 -10.09 -10.62 -12.48
C ARG A 198 -8.90 -11.44 -11.97
N VAL A 199 -9.18 -12.54 -11.27
CA VAL A 199 -8.19 -13.46 -10.68
C VAL A 199 -7.11 -13.91 -11.68
N LYS A 200 -7.50 -14.32 -12.90
CA LYS A 200 -6.56 -14.74 -13.95
C LYS A 200 -5.59 -13.62 -14.35
N TYR A 201 -6.08 -12.38 -14.45
CA TYR A 201 -5.26 -11.22 -14.80
C TYR A 201 -4.31 -10.85 -13.65
N TYR A 202 -4.82 -10.87 -12.42
CA TYR A 202 -4.03 -10.64 -11.22
C TYR A 202 -2.85 -11.63 -11.12
N CYS A 203 -3.12 -12.94 -11.28
CA CYS A 203 -2.06 -13.93 -11.30
C CYS A 203 -1.10 -13.74 -12.47
N ARG A 204 -1.58 -13.46 -13.68
CA ARG A 204 -0.69 -13.17 -14.82
C ARG A 204 0.27 -12.03 -14.53
N LYS A 205 -0.20 -10.93 -13.94
CA LYS A 205 0.66 -9.79 -13.58
C LYS A 205 1.67 -10.15 -12.49
N ARG A 206 1.23 -10.88 -11.47
CA ARG A 206 2.11 -11.35 -10.41
C ARG A 206 3.20 -12.30 -10.92
N ILE A 207 2.84 -13.26 -11.77
CA ILE A 207 3.83 -14.18 -12.36
C ILE A 207 4.79 -13.42 -13.28
N PHE A 208 4.30 -12.50 -14.11
CA PHE A 208 5.15 -11.69 -14.98
C PHE A 208 6.26 -10.96 -14.22
N PHE A 209 5.98 -10.49 -13.00
CA PHE A 209 6.99 -9.91 -12.11
C PHE A 209 8.02 -10.95 -11.67
N TYR A 210 7.58 -12.10 -11.13
CA TYR A 210 8.49 -13.16 -10.67
C TYR A 210 9.34 -13.78 -11.80
N THR A 211 8.80 -13.86 -13.01
CA THR A 211 9.52 -14.39 -14.18
C THR A 211 10.31 -13.32 -14.93
N LYS A 212 10.51 -12.14 -14.33
CA LYS A 212 11.28 -11.01 -14.92
C LYS A 212 10.83 -10.67 -16.34
N GLY A 213 9.52 -10.71 -16.58
CA GLY A 213 8.90 -10.31 -17.85
C GLY A 213 8.65 -11.44 -18.86
N GLN A 214 8.96 -12.70 -18.53
CA GLN A 214 8.61 -13.81 -19.42
C GLN A 214 7.11 -14.02 -19.49
N LYS A 215 6.57 -14.12 -20.72
CA LYS A 215 5.16 -14.40 -20.97
C LYS A 215 4.88 -15.89 -20.73
N VAL A 216 4.12 -16.19 -19.68
CA VAL A 216 3.75 -17.55 -19.32
C VAL A 216 2.23 -17.69 -19.11
N LYS A 217 1.72 -18.92 -19.25
CA LYS A 217 0.31 -19.22 -18.99
C LYS A 217 0.07 -19.34 -17.49
N ALA A 218 -0.24 -18.21 -16.87
CA ALA A 218 -0.58 -18.14 -15.44
C ALA A 218 -2.03 -18.55 -15.16
N PHE A 219 -2.24 -19.18 -14.00
CA PHE A 219 -3.55 -19.57 -13.47
C PHE A 219 -3.55 -19.46 -11.94
N ALA A 220 -4.74 -19.51 -11.34
CA ALA A 220 -4.89 -19.51 -9.90
C ALA A 220 -5.28 -20.90 -9.40
N LEU A 221 -4.71 -21.32 -8.27
CA LEU A 221 -5.21 -22.43 -7.47
C LEU A 221 -5.75 -21.86 -6.17
N LYS A 222 -6.93 -22.33 -5.80
CA LYS A 222 -7.68 -21.79 -4.67
C LYS A 222 -8.33 -22.93 -3.91
N GLY A 223 -7.57 -23.52 -2.98
CA GLY A 223 -8.09 -24.50 -2.04
C GLY A 223 -9.08 -23.85 -1.06
N LYS A 224 -10.06 -24.60 -0.56
CA LYS A 224 -11.07 -24.08 0.38
C LYS A 224 -10.43 -23.49 1.65
N GLU A 225 -9.41 -24.15 2.19
CA GLU A 225 -8.73 -23.71 3.41
C GLU A 225 -7.96 -22.38 3.22
N ASP A 226 -7.20 -22.27 2.13
CA ASP A 226 -6.51 -21.03 1.76
C ASP A 226 -7.52 -19.90 1.52
N ALA A 227 -8.59 -20.19 0.79
CA ALA A 227 -9.62 -19.21 0.48
C ALA A 227 -10.33 -18.68 1.73
N GLN A 228 -10.52 -19.51 2.76
CA GLN A 228 -11.08 -19.11 4.04
C GLN A 228 -10.20 -18.05 4.75
N LYS A 229 -8.88 -18.13 4.53
CA LYS A 229 -7.86 -17.18 5.02
C LYS A 229 -7.56 -16.07 4.00
N CYS A 230 -8.37 -15.93 2.95
CA CYS A 230 -8.15 -14.97 1.86
C CYS A 230 -6.78 -15.09 1.20
N LYS A 231 -6.32 -16.33 1.03
CA LYS A 231 -5.10 -16.68 0.31
C LYS A 231 -5.47 -17.52 -0.92
N MET A 232 -4.63 -17.46 -1.93
CA MET A 232 -4.66 -18.32 -3.10
C MET A 232 -3.24 -18.48 -3.65
N GLN A 233 -3.02 -19.41 -4.56
CA GLN A 233 -1.74 -19.57 -5.25
C GLN A 233 -1.86 -19.05 -6.67
N CYS A 234 -0.92 -18.21 -7.10
CA CYS A 234 -0.75 -17.91 -8.52
C CYS A 234 0.35 -18.81 -9.07
N CYS A 235 0.04 -19.56 -10.10
CA CYS A 235 0.92 -20.60 -10.64
C CYS A 235 1.13 -20.42 -12.14
N TYR A 236 2.18 -21.04 -12.65
CA TYR A 236 2.43 -21.22 -14.08
C TYR A 236 3.16 -22.55 -14.31
N TRP A 237 3.17 -22.98 -15.56
CA TRP A 237 3.91 -24.14 -16.03
C TRP A 237 5.21 -23.71 -16.71
N HIS A 238 6.29 -24.41 -16.38
CA HIS A 238 7.57 -24.34 -17.10
C HIS A 238 7.94 -25.77 -17.55
N GLY A 239 7.59 -26.10 -18.80
CA GLY A 239 7.55 -27.50 -19.23
C GLY A 239 6.55 -28.29 -18.38
N ASN A 240 7.00 -29.39 -17.78
CA ASN A 240 6.18 -30.24 -16.90
C ASN A 240 6.20 -29.80 -15.43
N MET A 241 7.00 -28.80 -15.06
CA MET A 241 7.11 -28.34 -13.68
C MET A 241 6.10 -27.22 -13.41
N ARG A 242 5.36 -27.35 -12.31
CA ARG A 242 4.45 -26.32 -11.81
C ARG A 242 5.12 -25.53 -10.70
N THR A 243 5.21 -24.21 -10.89
CA THR A 243 5.68 -23.29 -9.85
C THR A 243 4.52 -22.40 -9.42
N CYS A 244 4.37 -22.22 -8.11
CA CYS A 244 3.28 -21.47 -7.49
C CYS A 244 3.81 -20.49 -6.45
N TRP A 245 3.13 -19.35 -6.30
CA TRP A 245 3.44 -18.37 -5.27
C TRP A 245 2.20 -18.05 -4.41
N PRO A 246 2.34 -18.04 -3.07
CA PRO A 246 1.27 -17.64 -2.16
C PRO A 246 0.89 -16.19 -2.38
N THR A 247 -0.39 -15.95 -2.68
CA THR A 247 -0.94 -14.66 -3.10
C THR A 247 -2.09 -14.26 -2.16
N PRO A 248 -2.03 -13.08 -1.53
CA PRO A 248 -3.20 -12.53 -0.86
C PRO A 248 -4.33 -12.29 -1.86
N MET A 249 -5.54 -12.69 -1.50
CA MET A 249 -6.73 -12.30 -2.24
C MET A 249 -7.04 -10.83 -1.96
N LEU A 250 -7.47 -10.12 -3.00
CA LEU A 250 -7.77 -8.69 -2.90
C LEU A 250 -9.04 -8.43 -2.07
N GLU A 251 -9.17 -7.23 -1.50
CA GLU A 251 -10.39 -6.79 -0.82
C GLU A 251 -11.59 -6.88 -1.78
N ARG A 252 -12.73 -7.42 -1.30
CA ARG A 252 -13.92 -7.83 -2.08
C ARG A 252 -13.74 -8.96 -3.10
N MET A 253 -12.57 -9.56 -3.23
CA MET A 253 -12.42 -10.72 -4.11
C MET A 253 -13.23 -11.89 -3.55
N THR A 254 -14.04 -12.54 -4.39
CA THR A 254 -14.85 -13.71 -3.99
C THR A 254 -13.94 -14.81 -3.47
N CYS A 255 -14.09 -15.19 -2.20
CA CYS A 255 -13.27 -16.21 -1.53
C CYS A 255 -13.98 -17.56 -1.47
N LEU A 256 -15.26 -17.58 -1.15
CA LEU A 256 -16.12 -18.76 -1.26
C LEU A 256 -17.46 -18.32 -1.85
N GLU A 257 -18.35 -19.26 -2.13
CA GLU A 257 -19.68 -18.94 -2.63
C GLU A 257 -20.40 -17.95 -1.70
N GLY A 258 -20.86 -16.84 -2.26
CA GLY A 258 -21.51 -15.75 -1.53
C GLY A 258 -20.65 -15.03 -0.48
N LYS A 259 -19.32 -15.23 -0.45
CA LYS A 259 -18.39 -14.62 0.51
C LYS A 259 -17.25 -13.89 -0.19
N THR A 260 -16.80 -12.80 0.41
CA THR A 260 -15.69 -11.99 -0.11
C THR A 260 -14.60 -11.79 0.94
N CYS A 261 -13.40 -11.40 0.50
CA CYS A 261 -12.30 -11.06 1.39
C CYS A 261 -12.40 -9.64 1.95
N LYS A 262 -12.27 -9.51 3.27
CA LYS A 262 -12.08 -8.21 3.96
C LYS A 262 -10.99 -8.36 5.03
N ARG A 263 -9.88 -7.62 4.93
CA ARG A 263 -8.76 -7.66 5.90
C ARG A 263 -8.30 -9.09 6.24
N GLY A 264 -8.16 -9.94 5.22
CA GLY A 264 -7.72 -11.33 5.39
C GLY A 264 -8.80 -12.34 5.82
N VAL A 265 -10.04 -11.89 6.04
CA VAL A 265 -11.14 -12.77 6.48
C VAL A 265 -12.11 -13.03 5.33
N CYS A 266 -12.38 -14.31 5.06
CA CYS A 266 -13.44 -14.72 4.13
C CYS A 266 -14.79 -14.78 4.82
N GLY A 267 -15.74 -13.96 4.39
CA GLY A 267 -17.05 -13.88 5.04
C GLY A 267 -18.08 -13.08 4.25
N LYS A 268 -19.28 -12.99 4.81
CA LYS A 268 -20.27 -11.98 4.41
C LYS A 268 -19.93 -10.72 5.22
N HIS A 269 -19.59 -9.64 4.54
CA HIS A 269 -19.12 -8.41 5.17
C HIS A 269 -20.03 -7.25 4.81
N GLU A 270 -20.24 -6.36 5.76
CA GLU A 270 -20.69 -4.99 5.48
C GLU A 270 -19.50 -4.17 4.97
N TRP A 271 -19.73 -3.27 4.02
CA TRP A 271 -18.66 -2.62 3.25
C TRP A 271 -18.86 -1.11 3.14
#